data_AF-A0A9D1SQ90-F1
#
_entry.id   AF-A0A9D1SQ90-F1
#
_cell.length_a   1.000
_cell.length_b   1.000
_cell.length_c   1.000
_cell.angle_alpha   90.00
_cell.angle_beta   90.00
_cell.angle_gamma   90.00
#
_symmetry.space_group_name_H-M   'P 1'
#
loop_
_entity.id
_entity.type
_entity.pdbx_description
1 polymer ?
#
loop_
_entity_poly.entity_id
_entity_poly.type
_entity_poly.pdbx_seq_one_letter_code
_entity_poly.pdbx_strand_id
1 'polypeptide(L)'
;MKVLLQPLNQKSKIDNNKKITFGSIIFENYNNKYDDIKTLLRTEIERFSNGANNAVLLGEGVSGETYKFTNPRLSKFVIKKNKSGFSEDYSKEFKNLASIPVEKVGGQEAIARVYNNRKDTHYLVSTLVSGKTVSTQNRYTDRSLKILFDKMFELDKVGIYHGDLNGKNILLDGTGNVNFIDYQWTEKVDKNNLFDNVKSQKTLLPVSNFPENAQMFEMASMPWYMENLDSSIDREAFLKQYLRAKANYHEQRYDYIKKITTNWRYSSELPYIKEALDSEKAKAMLFKNPSDGVLKIEMKKLQFLSDYRDAYSHVDPNLPNRNILPAPSAYICSLSSVQDFRKEVSKQSPLFVDQHAKNYIKSMERYGDYWYNNLKNYTNDTFDYIMRAVKKQYKSGEERHEFYINERNPRVFEPNRDLLAKMPSSYRPFYERNFDIPIAGVRIEYRYEGTIDSLKQAKLYDLKTQHHIYKLSRILKETKQFINDKEYLNLLNLSELSILKIREFRSYSKHNQKDPFVLNRIDSLFRDVSRYTHNLFKIIQGGLQQENAKSIIVKGYEEMRKFKYKI
;
A
#
# COMPACT_ATOMS: atom_id res chain seq x y z
N MET A 1 34.93 -42.96 -33.35
CA MET A 1 34.38 -41.60 -33.56
C MET A 1 33.91 -41.05 -32.22
N LYS A 2 34.59 -40.04 -31.68
CA LYS A 2 34.17 -39.35 -30.46
C LYS A 2 32.97 -38.46 -30.79
N VAL A 3 31.81 -38.76 -30.22
CA VAL A 3 30.64 -37.88 -30.23
C VAL A 3 30.93 -36.73 -29.25
N LEU A 4 31.17 -35.54 -29.79
CA LEU A 4 31.28 -34.30 -29.04
C LEU A 4 29.87 -33.91 -28.57
N LEU A 5 29.56 -34.20 -27.32
CA LEU A 5 28.49 -33.54 -26.57
C LEU A 5 28.87 -32.06 -26.44
N GLN A 6 28.18 -31.17 -27.16
CA GLN A 6 28.24 -29.75 -26.86
C GLN A 6 27.49 -29.48 -25.54
N PRO A 7 28.06 -28.67 -24.63
CA PRO A 7 27.39 -28.34 -23.37
C PRO A 7 26.24 -27.35 -23.62
N LEU A 8 25.03 -27.74 -23.24
CA LEU A 8 23.87 -26.87 -23.03
C LEU A 8 24.17 -25.90 -21.88
N ASN A 9 24.85 -24.81 -22.19
CA ASN A 9 25.04 -23.68 -21.28
C ASN A 9 25.07 -22.37 -22.08
N GLN A 10 24.02 -22.13 -22.89
CA GLN A 10 23.76 -20.79 -23.40
C GLN A 10 23.06 -19.98 -22.31
N LYS A 11 23.81 -19.15 -21.59
CA LYS A 11 23.24 -18.03 -20.83
C LYS A 11 22.41 -17.18 -21.79
N SER A 12 21.10 -17.11 -21.56
CA SER A 12 20.19 -16.24 -22.31
C SER A 12 20.61 -14.78 -22.16
N LYS A 13 21.17 -14.20 -23.23
CA LYS A 13 21.56 -12.80 -23.27
C LYS A 13 20.47 -12.03 -24.01
N ILE A 14 19.65 -11.27 -23.28
CA ILE A 14 18.81 -10.23 -23.89
C ILE A 14 19.79 -9.21 -24.46
N ASP A 15 19.72 -8.99 -25.77
CA ASP A 15 20.51 -7.94 -26.40
C ASP A 15 19.78 -6.61 -26.23
N ASN A 16 20.15 -5.88 -25.17
CA ASN A 16 19.56 -4.61 -24.76
C ASN A 16 19.72 -3.48 -25.79
N ASN A 17 20.38 -3.72 -26.93
CA ASN A 17 20.56 -2.76 -28.01
C ASN A 17 19.99 -3.24 -29.36
N LYS A 18 19.43 -4.45 -29.43
CA LYS A 18 18.89 -4.99 -30.70
C LYS A 18 17.53 -4.35 -30.99
N LYS A 19 17.52 -3.40 -31.92
CA LYS A 19 16.31 -2.90 -32.57
C LYS A 19 16.08 -3.67 -33.87
N ILE A 20 14.89 -4.24 -34.04
CA ILE A 20 14.49 -4.85 -35.30
C ILE A 20 13.29 -4.09 -35.85
N THR A 21 13.52 -3.39 -36.95
CA THR A 21 12.50 -2.57 -37.62
C THR A 21 11.85 -3.38 -38.75
N PHE A 22 10.52 -3.41 -38.76
CA PHE A 22 9.74 -3.95 -39.86
C PHE A 22 8.59 -3.00 -40.20
N GLY A 23 8.76 -2.20 -41.25
CA GLY A 23 7.77 -1.19 -41.60
C GLY A 23 7.51 -0.24 -40.43
N SER A 24 6.27 -0.22 -39.92
CA SER A 24 5.89 0.61 -38.78
C SER A 24 6.12 -0.01 -37.40
N ILE A 25 6.45 -1.31 -37.34
CA ILE A 25 6.63 -2.04 -36.09
C ILE A 25 8.12 -2.15 -35.77
N ILE A 26 8.51 -1.65 -34.61
CA ILE A 26 9.89 -1.67 -34.11
C ILE A 26 9.93 -2.55 -32.86
N PHE A 27 10.63 -3.68 -32.94
CA PHE A 27 10.94 -4.50 -31.77
C PHE A 27 12.18 -3.92 -31.10
N GLU A 28 12.07 -3.64 -29.82
CA GLU A 28 13.15 -3.17 -28.96
C GLU A 28 13.42 -4.24 -27.90
N ASN A 29 14.69 -4.62 -27.73
CA ASN A 29 15.14 -5.62 -26.75
C ASN A 29 14.52 -7.00 -26.96
N TYR A 30 14.52 -7.50 -28.20
CA TYR A 30 13.94 -8.82 -28.51
C TYR A 30 14.73 -9.97 -27.86
N ASN A 31 14.03 -10.87 -27.17
CA ASN A 31 14.62 -12.06 -26.58
C ASN A 31 14.85 -13.13 -27.66
N ASN A 32 16.13 -13.37 -28.01
CA ASN A 32 16.54 -14.28 -29.09
C ASN A 32 16.08 -15.74 -28.89
N LYS A 33 15.69 -16.14 -27.67
CA LYS A 33 15.05 -17.44 -27.39
C LYS A 33 13.81 -17.68 -28.25
N TYR A 34 13.18 -16.62 -28.74
CA TYR A 34 11.94 -16.64 -29.50
C TYR A 34 12.12 -16.29 -30.99
N ASP A 35 13.34 -16.22 -31.51
CA ASP A 35 13.61 -15.79 -32.89
C ASP A 35 12.82 -16.59 -33.95
N ASP A 36 12.43 -17.84 -33.67
CA ASP A 36 11.64 -18.72 -34.53
C ASP A 36 10.20 -18.23 -34.79
N ILE A 37 9.62 -17.46 -33.88
CA ILE A 37 8.24 -16.94 -33.99
C ILE A 37 8.18 -15.45 -34.36
N LYS A 38 9.33 -14.78 -34.44
CA LYS A 38 9.43 -13.32 -34.56
C LYS A 38 8.64 -12.73 -35.73
N THR A 39 8.72 -13.34 -36.91
CA THR A 39 8.00 -12.89 -38.10
C THR A 39 6.49 -13.00 -37.94
N LEU A 40 6.01 -14.09 -37.31
CA LEU A 40 4.60 -14.29 -37.04
C LEU A 40 4.10 -13.30 -35.97
N LEU A 41 4.87 -13.14 -34.90
CA LEU A 41 4.57 -12.20 -33.82
C LEU A 41 4.43 -10.77 -34.36
N ARG A 42 5.33 -10.34 -35.25
CA ARG A 42 5.23 -9.06 -35.96
C ARG A 42 3.88 -8.91 -36.67
N THR A 43 3.52 -9.88 -37.52
CA THR A 43 2.28 -9.83 -38.30
C THR A 43 1.05 -9.74 -37.39
N GLU A 44 1.02 -10.48 -36.29
CA GLU A 44 -0.11 -10.44 -35.36
C GLU A 44 -0.16 -9.13 -34.56
N ILE A 45 0.98 -8.54 -34.18
CA ILE A 45 1.01 -7.22 -33.53
C ILE A 45 0.53 -6.12 -34.49
N GLU A 46 0.94 -6.17 -35.75
CA GLU A 46 0.49 -5.21 -36.77
C GLU A 46 -1.03 -5.28 -36.95
N ARG A 47 -1.59 -6.49 -37.09
CA ARG A 47 -3.04 -6.72 -37.14
C ARG A 47 -3.75 -6.22 -35.89
N PHE A 48 -3.23 -6.55 -34.71
CA PHE A 48 -3.79 -6.12 -33.43
C PHE A 48 -3.82 -4.58 -33.32
N SER A 49 -2.71 -3.94 -33.68
CA SER A 49 -2.60 -2.48 -33.67
C SER A 49 -3.61 -1.82 -34.61
N ASN A 50 -4.00 -2.51 -35.68
CA ASN A 50 -5.00 -2.08 -36.66
C ASN A 50 -6.45 -2.46 -36.29
N GLY A 51 -6.69 -2.92 -35.07
CA GLY A 51 -8.04 -3.23 -34.57
C GLY A 51 -8.57 -4.59 -35.02
N ALA A 52 -7.72 -5.48 -35.51
CA ALA A 52 -8.14 -6.84 -35.81
C ALA A 52 -8.54 -7.59 -34.53
N ASN A 53 -9.54 -8.46 -34.64
CA ASN A 53 -9.95 -9.34 -33.54
C ASN A 53 -9.05 -10.59 -33.47
N ASN A 54 -7.76 -10.40 -33.25
CA ASN A 54 -6.75 -11.46 -33.18
C ASN A 54 -6.14 -11.66 -31.78
N ALA A 55 -6.73 -11.01 -30.77
CA ALA A 55 -6.37 -11.20 -29.37
C ALA A 55 -7.61 -11.01 -28.47
N VAL A 56 -7.64 -11.73 -27.35
CA VAL A 56 -8.75 -11.72 -26.37
C VAL A 56 -8.27 -11.05 -25.09
N LEU A 57 -9.06 -10.12 -24.55
CA LEU A 57 -8.76 -9.45 -23.28
C LEU A 57 -8.71 -10.47 -22.14
N LEU A 58 -7.62 -10.48 -21.38
CA LEU A 58 -7.45 -11.30 -20.18
C LEU A 58 -7.71 -10.54 -18.89
N GLY A 59 -7.38 -9.25 -18.88
CA GLY A 59 -7.51 -8.42 -17.70
C GLY A 59 -6.99 -7.01 -17.92
N GLU A 60 -7.31 -6.16 -16.95
CA GLU A 60 -7.01 -4.75 -17.00
C GLU A 60 -6.41 -4.27 -15.67
N GLY A 61 -5.35 -3.47 -15.77
CA GLY A 61 -4.77 -2.73 -14.67
C GLY A 61 -5.25 -1.28 -14.64
N VAL A 62 -4.49 -0.44 -13.91
CA VAL A 62 -4.74 1.00 -13.81
C VAL A 62 -4.48 1.69 -15.16
N SER A 63 -3.31 1.46 -15.75
CA SER A 63 -2.86 2.14 -16.96
C SER A 63 -2.86 1.27 -18.22
N GLY A 64 -3.01 -0.05 -18.09
CA GLY A 64 -2.87 -0.98 -19.20
C GLY A 64 -3.90 -2.11 -19.25
N GLU A 65 -3.98 -2.75 -20.41
CA GLU A 65 -4.85 -3.87 -20.73
C GLU A 65 -4.00 -5.00 -21.31
N THR A 66 -4.23 -6.23 -20.87
CA THR A 66 -3.46 -7.41 -21.29
C THR A 66 -4.32 -8.35 -22.12
N TYR A 67 -3.83 -8.75 -23.28
CA TYR A 67 -4.53 -9.58 -24.24
C TYR A 67 -3.76 -10.86 -24.55
N LYS A 68 -4.46 -11.97 -24.76
CA LYS A 68 -3.92 -13.24 -25.27
C LYS A 68 -4.11 -13.33 -26.77
N PHE A 69 -3.07 -13.68 -27.52
CA PHE A 69 -3.21 -13.92 -28.97
C PHE A 69 -4.10 -15.14 -29.26
N THR A 70 -4.96 -15.03 -30.28
CA THR A 70 -5.80 -16.15 -30.74
C THR A 70 -5.06 -17.11 -31.65
N ASN A 71 -3.97 -16.67 -32.29
CA ASN A 71 -3.14 -17.52 -33.13
C ASN A 71 -2.58 -18.71 -32.30
N PRO A 72 -2.83 -19.97 -32.69
CA PRO A 72 -2.39 -21.14 -31.91
C PRO A 72 -0.88 -21.16 -31.63
N ARG A 73 -0.05 -20.72 -32.58
CA ARG A 73 1.42 -20.67 -32.40
C ARG A 73 1.86 -19.57 -31.44
N LEU A 74 1.03 -18.56 -31.20
CA LEU A 74 1.29 -17.47 -30.26
C LEU A 74 0.44 -17.54 -28.98
N SER A 75 -0.39 -18.57 -28.83
CA SER A 75 -1.33 -18.74 -27.71
C SER A 75 -0.68 -18.76 -26.31
N LYS A 76 0.63 -19.01 -26.25
CA LYS A 76 1.45 -18.99 -25.04
C LYS A 76 2.01 -17.60 -24.69
N PHE A 77 1.58 -16.55 -25.39
CA PHE A 77 2.05 -15.18 -25.22
C PHE A 77 0.90 -14.21 -24.98
N VAL A 78 1.25 -13.08 -24.36
CA VAL A 78 0.34 -11.96 -24.14
C VAL A 78 0.95 -10.67 -24.67
N ILE A 79 0.07 -9.73 -25.00
CA ILE A 79 0.41 -8.35 -25.36
C ILE A 79 -0.30 -7.39 -24.42
N LYS A 80 0.46 -6.51 -23.77
CA LYS A 80 -0.05 -5.41 -22.94
C LYS A 80 -0.04 -4.12 -23.77
N LYS A 81 -1.13 -3.34 -23.71
CA LYS A 81 -1.26 -2.01 -24.32
C LYS A 81 -1.77 -1.00 -23.31
N ASN A 82 -1.49 0.28 -23.52
CA ASN A 82 -2.01 1.35 -22.65
C ASN A 82 -3.52 1.54 -22.85
N LYS A 83 -4.20 1.92 -21.76
CA LYS A 83 -5.55 2.46 -21.80
C LYS A 83 -5.54 3.87 -22.39
N SER A 84 -6.69 4.32 -22.89
CA SER A 84 -6.86 5.69 -23.36
C SER A 84 -6.48 6.69 -22.26
N GLY A 85 -5.64 7.68 -22.58
CA GLY A 85 -5.15 8.69 -21.64
C GLY A 85 -3.87 8.32 -20.87
N PHE A 86 -3.31 7.11 -21.08
CA PHE A 86 -2.03 6.70 -20.52
C PHE A 86 -0.96 6.55 -21.63
N SER A 87 0.29 6.87 -21.29
CA SER A 87 1.42 6.89 -22.24
C SER A 87 2.68 6.26 -21.65
N GLU A 88 2.60 5.01 -21.20
CA GLU A 88 3.78 4.27 -20.75
C GLU A 88 4.51 3.62 -21.93
N ASP A 89 5.84 3.71 -21.95
CA ASP A 89 6.67 3.08 -22.98
C ASP A 89 7.06 1.63 -22.65
N TYR A 90 6.60 1.10 -21.49
CA TYR A 90 6.94 -0.19 -20.91
C TYR A 90 8.44 -0.47 -20.72
N SER A 91 9.32 0.54 -20.77
CA SER A 91 10.77 0.38 -20.57
C SER A 91 11.10 -0.22 -19.20
N LYS A 92 10.51 0.33 -18.14
CA LYS A 92 10.74 -0.08 -16.74
C LYS A 92 10.26 -1.52 -16.54
N GLU A 93 9.01 -1.81 -16.91
CA GLU A 93 8.43 -3.15 -16.75
C GLU A 93 9.18 -4.20 -17.57
N PHE A 94 9.58 -3.90 -18.82
CA PHE A 94 10.40 -4.81 -19.62
C PHE A 94 11.73 -5.12 -18.92
N LYS A 95 12.46 -4.09 -18.46
CA LYS A 95 13.74 -4.25 -17.76
C LYS A 95 13.58 -5.08 -16.48
N ASN A 96 12.47 -4.89 -15.77
CA ASN A 96 12.16 -5.65 -14.56
C ASN A 96 11.92 -7.13 -14.88
N LEU A 97 11.03 -7.44 -15.83
CA LEU A 97 10.76 -8.80 -16.30
C LEU A 97 12.02 -9.51 -16.82
N ALA A 98 12.84 -8.79 -17.59
CA ALA A 98 14.12 -9.27 -18.12
C ALA A 98 15.13 -9.65 -17.03
N SER A 99 14.96 -9.14 -15.80
CA SER A 99 15.86 -9.40 -14.69
C SER A 99 15.44 -10.57 -13.79
N ILE A 100 14.22 -11.10 -13.98
CA ILE A 100 13.69 -12.19 -13.17
C ILE A 100 14.36 -13.52 -13.56
N PRO A 101 14.85 -14.32 -12.60
CA PRO A 101 15.33 -15.68 -12.87
C PRO A 101 14.14 -16.63 -13.07
N VAL A 102 13.49 -16.55 -14.24
CA VAL A 102 12.24 -17.27 -14.57
C VAL A 102 12.40 -18.79 -14.45
N GLU A 103 13.61 -19.32 -14.65
CA GLU A 103 13.90 -20.75 -14.46
C GLU A 103 13.77 -21.23 -13.01
N LYS A 104 13.84 -20.31 -12.04
CA LYS A 104 13.69 -20.61 -10.60
C LYS A 104 12.37 -20.11 -10.03
N VAL A 105 12.01 -18.88 -10.39
CA VAL A 105 10.80 -18.22 -9.89
C VAL A 105 9.56 -18.69 -10.66
N GLY A 106 9.70 -19.18 -11.89
CA GLY A 106 8.58 -19.34 -12.81
C GLY A 106 7.91 -18.00 -13.13
N GLY A 107 6.74 -18.04 -13.74
CA GLY A 107 5.95 -16.84 -14.05
C GLY A 107 6.25 -16.21 -15.41
N GLN A 108 6.19 -14.89 -15.46
CA GLN A 108 6.16 -14.11 -16.69
C GLN A 108 7.57 -13.82 -17.21
N GLU A 109 7.84 -14.16 -18.48
CA GLU A 109 9.11 -13.91 -19.16
C GLU A 109 8.97 -12.78 -20.18
N ALA A 110 9.94 -11.85 -20.20
CA ALA A 110 10.02 -10.79 -21.21
C ALA A 110 10.36 -11.37 -22.59
N ILE A 111 9.59 -10.97 -23.60
CA ILE A 111 9.84 -11.34 -25.01
C ILE A 111 10.31 -10.12 -25.78
N ALA A 112 9.54 -9.04 -25.75
CA ALA A 112 9.90 -7.82 -26.46
C ALA A 112 9.15 -6.61 -25.92
N ARG A 113 9.77 -5.44 -26.06
CA ARG A 113 9.08 -4.15 -26.10
C ARG A 113 8.83 -3.81 -27.57
N VAL A 114 7.66 -3.31 -27.91
CA VAL A 114 7.31 -3.03 -29.31
C VAL A 114 6.76 -1.62 -29.43
N TYR A 115 7.29 -0.86 -30.39
CA TYR A 115 6.82 0.49 -30.72
C TYR A 115 6.21 0.48 -32.13
N ASN A 116 4.98 0.97 -32.24
CA ASN A 116 4.33 1.25 -33.51
C ASN A 116 4.47 2.75 -33.81
N ASN A 117 5.40 3.09 -34.70
CA ASN A 117 5.72 4.49 -35.02
C ASN A 117 4.62 5.22 -35.79
N ARG A 118 3.72 4.51 -36.49
CA ARG A 118 2.60 5.13 -37.22
C ARG A 118 1.48 5.57 -36.29
N LYS A 119 1.33 4.90 -35.15
CA LYS A 119 0.27 5.16 -34.16
C LYS A 119 0.80 5.76 -32.86
N ASP A 120 2.11 5.99 -32.79
CA ASP A 120 2.82 6.40 -31.59
C ASP A 120 2.42 5.58 -30.36
N THR A 121 2.40 4.24 -30.50
CA THR A 121 1.89 3.33 -29.47
C THR A 121 2.94 2.32 -29.05
N HIS A 122 3.08 2.12 -27.74
CA HIS A 122 3.95 1.10 -27.15
C HIS A 122 3.17 -0.14 -26.69
N TYR A 123 3.83 -1.29 -26.80
CA TYR A 123 3.34 -2.58 -26.33
C TYR A 123 4.44 -3.33 -25.57
N LEU A 124 4.02 -4.16 -24.62
CA LEU A 124 4.89 -5.14 -23.96
C LEU A 124 4.40 -6.54 -24.32
N VAL A 125 5.32 -7.37 -24.83
CA VAL A 125 5.06 -8.78 -25.15
C VAL A 125 5.80 -9.65 -24.16
N SER A 126 5.08 -10.60 -23.57
CA SER A 126 5.60 -11.53 -22.58
C SER A 126 4.91 -12.90 -22.65
N THR A 127 5.42 -13.89 -21.92
CA THR A 127 4.77 -15.19 -21.84
C THR A 127 3.45 -15.12 -21.07
N LEU A 128 2.49 -15.93 -21.50
CA LEU A 128 1.26 -16.17 -20.75
C LEU A 128 1.61 -17.04 -19.53
N VAL A 129 1.15 -16.61 -18.36
CA VAL A 129 1.30 -17.35 -17.11
C VAL A 129 0.02 -18.13 -16.83
N SER A 130 0.16 -19.42 -16.52
CA SER A 130 -0.96 -20.26 -16.14
C SER A 130 -1.38 -20.04 -14.69
N GLY A 131 -2.69 -20.11 -14.46
CA GLY A 131 -3.30 -20.12 -13.14
C GLY A 131 -4.46 -19.15 -13.02
N LYS A 132 -5.10 -19.18 -11.85
CA LYS A 132 -6.19 -18.29 -11.46
C LYS A 132 -5.78 -17.51 -10.22
N THR A 133 -6.31 -16.30 -10.07
CA THR A 133 -6.11 -15.51 -8.85
C THR A 133 -6.61 -16.25 -7.62
N VAL A 134 -6.04 -15.92 -6.47
CA VAL A 134 -6.50 -16.48 -5.20
C VAL A 134 -7.94 -16.08 -4.91
N SER A 135 -8.72 -17.01 -4.40
CA SER A 135 -10.12 -16.78 -4.02
C SER A 135 -10.59 -17.77 -2.95
N THR A 136 -11.83 -17.60 -2.48
CA THR A 136 -12.48 -18.55 -1.55
C THR A 136 -12.56 -19.97 -2.12
N GLN A 137 -12.54 -20.14 -3.44
CA GLN A 137 -12.59 -21.41 -4.16
C GLN A 137 -11.21 -21.88 -4.65
N ASN A 138 -10.22 -20.98 -4.67
CA ASN A 138 -8.84 -21.23 -5.10
C ASN A 138 -7.89 -20.80 -3.99
N ARG A 139 -7.82 -21.63 -2.95
CA ARG A 139 -7.16 -21.35 -1.66
C ARG A 139 -5.70 -21.80 -1.66
N TYR A 140 -4.91 -21.18 -0.77
CA TYR A 140 -3.56 -21.63 -0.49
C TYR A 140 -3.58 -23.00 0.23
N THR A 141 -2.81 -23.94 -0.31
CA THR A 141 -2.43 -25.22 0.32
C THR A 141 -1.03 -25.13 0.92
N ASP A 142 -0.64 -26.08 1.78
CA ASP A 142 0.73 -26.20 2.31
C ASP A 142 1.78 -26.17 1.20
N ARG A 143 1.53 -26.92 0.13
CA ARG A 143 2.39 -26.98 -1.05
C ARG A 143 2.53 -25.61 -1.71
N SER A 144 1.42 -24.90 -1.88
CA SER A 144 1.45 -23.56 -2.49
C SER A 144 2.15 -22.54 -1.62
N LEU A 145 1.98 -22.56 -0.30
CA LEU A 145 2.68 -21.65 0.60
C LEU A 145 4.19 -21.91 0.58
N LYS A 146 4.60 -23.18 0.58
CA LYS A 146 6.02 -23.55 0.42
C LYS A 146 6.59 -23.00 -0.88
N ILE A 147 5.93 -23.23 -2.01
CA ILE A 147 6.38 -22.75 -3.33
C ILE A 147 6.37 -21.22 -3.40
N LEU A 148 5.36 -20.56 -2.83
CA LEU A 148 5.27 -19.10 -2.72
C LEU A 148 6.52 -18.53 -2.05
N PHE A 149 6.89 -19.09 -0.89
CA PHE A 149 8.06 -18.67 -0.15
C PHE A 149 9.39 -19.00 -0.83
N ASP A 150 9.53 -20.19 -1.42
CA ASP A 150 10.71 -20.56 -2.19
C ASP A 150 10.96 -19.56 -3.33
N LYS A 151 9.88 -19.16 -4.04
CA LYS A 151 9.94 -18.17 -5.12
C LYS A 151 10.26 -16.76 -4.61
N MET A 152 9.65 -16.32 -3.51
CA MET A 152 9.99 -15.05 -2.86
C MET A 152 11.47 -15.01 -2.47
N PHE A 153 12.00 -16.10 -1.90
CA PHE A 153 13.40 -16.19 -1.53
C PHE A 153 14.35 -16.10 -2.74
N GLU A 154 14.00 -16.73 -3.87
CA GLU A 154 14.78 -16.58 -5.11
C GLU A 154 14.87 -15.11 -5.57
N LEU A 155 13.79 -14.34 -5.42
CA LEU A 155 13.78 -12.90 -5.71
C LEU A 155 14.60 -12.10 -4.67
N ASP A 156 14.42 -12.37 -3.38
CA ASP A 156 15.11 -11.67 -2.29
C ASP A 156 16.64 -11.81 -2.42
N LYS A 157 17.14 -13.01 -2.73
CA LYS A 157 18.58 -13.28 -2.94
C LYS A 157 19.19 -12.41 -4.03
N VAL A 158 18.42 -12.07 -5.05
CA VAL A 158 18.89 -11.25 -6.17
C VAL A 158 18.55 -9.77 -6.02
N GLY A 159 18.00 -9.37 -4.86
CA GLY A 159 17.62 -8.00 -4.54
C GLY A 159 16.43 -7.51 -5.34
N ILE A 160 15.57 -8.40 -5.83
CA ILE A 160 14.38 -8.05 -6.60
C ILE A 160 13.18 -8.00 -5.67
N TYR A 161 12.57 -6.82 -5.59
CA TYR A 161 11.31 -6.59 -4.90
C TYR A 161 10.21 -6.42 -5.90
N HIS A 162 9.21 -7.29 -5.89
CA HIS A 162 8.17 -7.28 -6.92
C HIS A 162 7.34 -5.99 -6.94
N GLY A 163 7.18 -5.30 -5.79
CA GLY A 163 6.46 -4.03 -5.67
C GLY A 163 4.93 -4.12 -5.58
N ASP A 164 4.32 -5.25 -5.94
CA ASP A 164 2.86 -5.40 -5.93
C ASP A 164 2.37 -6.86 -5.85
N LEU A 165 2.83 -7.61 -4.83
CA LEU A 165 2.35 -8.99 -4.56
C LEU A 165 0.96 -8.99 -3.90
N ASN A 166 -0.03 -8.46 -4.60
CA ASN A 166 -1.45 -8.51 -4.22
C ASN A 166 -2.14 -9.78 -4.78
N GLY A 167 -3.34 -10.09 -4.29
CA GLY A 167 -4.05 -11.34 -4.63
C GLY A 167 -4.42 -11.51 -6.11
N LYS A 168 -4.38 -10.43 -6.91
CA LYS A 168 -4.59 -10.47 -8.37
C LYS A 168 -3.32 -10.80 -9.13
N ASN A 169 -2.15 -10.53 -8.54
CA ASN A 169 -0.84 -10.75 -9.15
C ASN A 169 -0.19 -12.08 -8.74
N ILE A 170 -0.89 -12.88 -7.93
CA ILE A 170 -0.49 -14.23 -7.52
C ILE A 170 -1.47 -15.22 -8.13
N LEU A 171 -0.97 -16.10 -9.00
CA LEU A 171 -1.75 -17.09 -9.71
C LEU A 171 -1.47 -18.51 -9.18
N LEU A 172 -2.53 -19.25 -8.86
CA LEU A 172 -2.47 -20.67 -8.50
C LEU A 172 -2.97 -21.50 -9.68
N ASP A 173 -2.23 -22.53 -10.09
CA ASP A 173 -2.59 -23.37 -11.24
C ASP A 173 -3.44 -24.61 -10.89
N GLY A 174 -3.89 -24.73 -9.65
CA GLY A 174 -4.68 -25.86 -9.15
C GLY A 174 -3.84 -27.09 -8.77
N THR A 175 -2.56 -27.17 -9.16
CA THR A 175 -1.63 -28.25 -8.76
C THR A 175 -0.86 -27.93 -7.47
N GLY A 176 -1.11 -26.74 -6.90
CA GLY A 176 -0.40 -26.17 -5.77
C GLY A 176 0.84 -25.36 -6.17
N ASN A 177 1.11 -25.15 -7.46
CA ASN A 177 2.15 -24.22 -7.91
C ASN A 177 1.64 -22.77 -7.89
N VAL A 178 2.58 -21.82 -7.79
CA VAL A 178 2.30 -20.39 -7.61
C VAL A 178 3.10 -19.60 -8.61
N ASN A 179 2.49 -18.68 -9.35
CA ASN A 179 3.20 -17.81 -10.29
C ASN A 179 2.91 -16.34 -10.04
N PHE A 180 3.88 -15.49 -10.36
CA PHE A 180 3.77 -14.04 -10.24
C PHE A 180 3.64 -13.39 -11.62
N ILE A 181 2.87 -12.30 -11.66
CA ILE A 181 2.65 -11.46 -12.84
C ILE A 181 2.73 -9.98 -12.43
N ASP A 182 2.84 -9.09 -13.41
CA ASP A 182 2.79 -7.63 -13.22
C ASP A 182 3.98 -7.06 -12.41
N TYR A 183 5.15 -7.05 -13.05
CA TYR A 183 6.42 -6.57 -12.49
C TYR A 183 6.63 -5.05 -12.72
N GLN A 184 5.57 -4.30 -12.99
CA GLN A 184 5.63 -2.86 -13.27
C GLN A 184 6.28 -2.08 -12.12
N TRP A 185 5.91 -2.41 -10.88
CA TRP A 185 6.37 -1.74 -9.66
C TRP A 185 7.63 -2.34 -9.06
N THR A 186 8.28 -3.26 -9.78
CA THR A 186 9.47 -3.92 -9.27
C THR A 186 10.61 -2.94 -9.06
N GLU A 187 11.24 -3.06 -7.90
CA GLU A 187 12.42 -2.32 -7.49
C GLU A 187 13.60 -3.28 -7.33
N LYS A 188 14.79 -2.82 -7.69
CA LYS A 188 16.01 -3.61 -7.61
C LYS A 188 16.99 -2.96 -6.65
N VAL A 189 17.33 -3.69 -5.59
CA VAL A 189 18.41 -3.36 -4.66
C VAL A 189 19.66 -4.06 -5.19
N ASP A 190 20.74 -3.31 -5.38
CA ASP A 190 22.03 -3.92 -5.70
C ASP A 190 22.40 -4.91 -4.61
N LYS A 191 22.88 -6.10 -5.00
CA LYS A 191 23.23 -7.14 -4.04
C LYS A 191 24.17 -6.63 -2.97
N ASN A 192 25.14 -5.78 -3.29
CA ASN A 192 26.10 -5.22 -2.34
C ASN A 192 25.45 -4.28 -1.31
N ASN A 193 24.24 -3.81 -1.56
CA ASN A 193 23.50 -2.85 -0.76
C ASN A 193 22.34 -3.49 0.02
N LEU A 194 22.26 -4.83 0.09
CA LEU A 194 21.17 -5.53 0.81
C LEU A 194 21.10 -5.18 2.31
N PHE A 195 22.19 -4.70 2.89
CA PHE A 195 22.25 -4.20 4.27
C PHE A 195 22.60 -2.70 4.37
N ASP A 196 22.38 -1.93 3.30
CA ASP A 196 22.63 -0.48 3.29
C ASP A 196 21.36 0.30 3.63
N ASN A 197 21.36 1.00 4.76
CA ASN A 197 20.21 1.69 5.37
C ASN A 197 19.60 2.80 4.52
N VAL A 198 20.30 3.30 3.51
CA VAL A 198 19.84 4.39 2.63
C VAL A 198 19.40 3.81 1.30
N LYS A 199 20.19 2.91 0.73
CA LYS A 199 19.93 2.33 -0.59
C LYS A 199 18.91 1.20 -0.57
N SER A 200 18.65 0.59 0.59
CA SER A 200 17.60 -0.42 0.78
C SER A 200 16.27 0.16 1.26
N GLN A 201 16.15 1.47 1.52
CA GLN A 201 14.93 2.07 2.13
C GLN A 201 13.63 1.83 1.36
N LYS A 202 13.72 1.55 0.06
CA LYS A 202 12.56 1.19 -0.78
C LYS A 202 11.82 -0.05 -0.29
N THR A 203 12.41 -0.82 0.62
CA THR A 203 11.86 -2.08 1.11
C THR A 203 11.03 -1.94 2.38
N LEU A 204 10.96 -0.75 2.97
CA LEU A 204 10.18 -0.44 4.18
C LEU A 204 10.46 -1.43 5.34
N LEU A 205 11.74 -1.72 5.57
CA LEU A 205 12.20 -2.64 6.62
C LEU A 205 13.24 -1.95 7.49
N PRO A 206 13.32 -2.29 8.80
CA PRO A 206 14.47 -1.92 9.60
C PRO A 206 15.72 -2.58 9.04
N VAL A 207 16.85 -1.92 9.21
CA VAL A 207 18.18 -2.34 8.73
C VAL A 207 18.59 -3.73 9.23
N SER A 208 18.16 -4.06 10.43
CA SER A 208 18.39 -5.36 11.05
C SER A 208 17.56 -6.48 10.42
N ASN A 209 16.71 -6.20 9.43
CA ASN A 209 15.96 -7.19 8.69
C ASN A 209 16.52 -7.30 7.28
N PHE A 210 16.81 -8.53 6.86
CA PHE A 210 17.16 -8.78 5.48
C PHE A 210 15.97 -8.47 4.58
N PRO A 211 16.21 -7.92 3.38
CA PRO A 211 15.21 -7.75 2.38
C PRO A 211 14.18 -8.88 2.19
N GLU A 212 12.86 -8.61 2.24
CA GLU A 212 11.81 -9.64 2.11
C GLU A 212 10.60 -9.24 1.25
N ASN A 213 10.30 -10.03 0.21
CA ASN A 213 9.02 -9.96 -0.53
C ASN A 213 7.84 -10.46 0.31
N ALA A 214 8.08 -11.25 1.37
CA ALA A 214 7.04 -11.74 2.27
C ALA A 214 6.26 -10.60 2.95
N GLN A 215 6.94 -9.52 3.37
CA GLN A 215 6.27 -8.35 3.95
C GLN A 215 5.25 -7.73 2.98
N MET A 216 5.58 -7.70 1.69
CA MET A 216 4.69 -7.11 0.70
C MET A 216 3.45 -7.99 0.47
N PHE A 217 3.61 -9.31 0.49
CA PHE A 217 2.49 -10.24 0.52
C PHE A 217 1.63 -10.04 1.78
N GLU A 218 2.26 -9.89 2.95
CA GLU A 218 1.61 -9.62 4.24
C GLU A 218 0.84 -8.30 4.25
N MET A 219 1.33 -7.31 3.51
CA MET A 219 0.72 -5.98 3.40
C MET A 219 -0.41 -5.93 2.34
N ALA A 220 -0.25 -6.64 1.20
CA ALA A 220 -1.12 -6.46 0.03
C ALA A 220 -2.10 -7.62 -0.23
N SER A 221 -1.77 -8.85 0.18
CA SER A 221 -2.55 -10.06 -0.11
C SER A 221 -3.15 -10.70 1.13
N MET A 222 -2.32 -10.89 2.16
CA MET A 222 -2.69 -11.61 3.38
C MET A 222 -3.95 -11.05 4.05
N PRO A 223 -4.16 -9.72 4.16
CA PRO A 223 -5.34 -9.20 4.84
C PRO A 223 -6.63 -9.59 4.15
N TRP A 224 -6.72 -9.33 2.83
CA TRP A 224 -7.87 -9.72 2.03
C TRP A 224 -8.13 -11.23 2.13
N TYR A 225 -7.08 -12.05 2.04
CA TYR A 225 -7.25 -13.50 2.11
C TYR A 225 -7.86 -13.95 3.45
N MET A 226 -7.34 -13.43 4.56
CA MET A 226 -7.80 -13.78 5.90
C MET A 226 -9.22 -13.30 6.21
N GLU A 227 -9.62 -12.15 5.67
CA GLU A 227 -10.99 -11.63 5.79
C GLU A 227 -12.03 -12.56 5.13
N ASN A 228 -11.63 -13.21 4.05
CA ASN A 228 -12.47 -14.13 3.29
C ASN A 228 -12.49 -15.57 3.88
N LEU A 229 -11.86 -15.78 5.04
CA LEU A 229 -12.00 -17.02 5.80
C LEU A 229 -13.22 -16.95 6.72
N ASP A 230 -13.91 -18.09 6.82
CA ASP A 230 -15.28 -18.21 7.33
C ASP A 230 -15.37 -17.99 8.85
N SER A 231 -14.33 -18.31 9.61
CA SER A 231 -14.31 -18.20 11.08
C SER A 231 -12.99 -17.71 11.66
N SER A 232 -12.97 -17.32 12.94
CA SER A 232 -11.73 -17.03 13.69
C SER A 232 -10.83 -18.26 13.79
N ILE A 233 -11.41 -19.44 13.93
CA ILE A 233 -10.69 -20.72 13.99
C ILE A 233 -9.97 -20.98 12.66
N ASP A 234 -10.62 -20.73 11.53
CA ASP A 234 -9.99 -20.89 10.21
C ASP A 234 -8.84 -19.90 9.99
N ARG A 235 -9.01 -18.67 10.46
CA ARG A 235 -7.95 -17.64 10.43
C ARG A 235 -6.75 -18.05 11.27
N GLU A 236 -6.97 -18.53 12.48
CA GLU A 236 -5.89 -19.01 13.33
C GLU A 236 -5.19 -20.23 12.73
N ALA A 237 -5.96 -21.21 12.22
CA ALA A 237 -5.44 -22.40 11.58
C ALA A 237 -4.58 -22.05 10.35
N PHE A 238 -5.07 -21.13 9.50
CA PHE A 238 -4.30 -20.65 8.37
C PHE A 238 -3.07 -19.85 8.79
N LEU A 239 -3.15 -19.00 9.82
CA LEU A 239 -1.97 -18.28 10.32
C LEU A 239 -0.90 -19.27 10.82
N LYS A 240 -1.28 -20.32 11.55
CA LYS A 240 -0.36 -21.40 11.97
C LYS A 240 0.27 -22.09 10.75
N GLN A 241 -0.53 -22.40 9.73
CA GLN A 241 -0.09 -23.00 8.47
C GLN A 241 0.93 -22.10 7.74
N TYR A 242 0.59 -20.82 7.60
CA TYR A 242 1.42 -19.79 6.99
C TYR A 242 2.76 -19.64 7.71
N LEU A 243 2.75 -19.51 9.04
CA LEU A 243 3.98 -19.38 9.82
C LEU A 243 4.85 -20.63 9.69
N ARG A 244 4.29 -21.84 9.74
CA ARG A 244 5.04 -23.08 9.53
C ARG A 244 5.75 -23.11 8.18
N ALA A 245 5.07 -22.70 7.10
CA ALA A 245 5.69 -22.58 5.78
C ALA A 245 6.80 -21.50 5.78
N LYS A 246 6.53 -20.36 6.42
CA LYS A 246 7.48 -19.24 6.57
C LYS A 246 8.70 -19.59 7.42
N ALA A 247 8.62 -20.59 8.29
CA ALA A 247 9.75 -21.05 9.10
C ALA A 247 10.91 -21.54 8.22
N ASN A 248 10.61 -22.32 7.17
CA ASN A 248 11.62 -22.82 6.22
C ASN A 248 12.22 -21.69 5.39
N TYR A 249 11.41 -20.69 5.03
CA TYR A 249 11.86 -19.47 4.36
C TYR A 249 12.89 -18.71 5.20
N HIS A 250 12.64 -18.54 6.49
CA HIS A 250 13.59 -17.91 7.40
C HIS A 250 14.87 -18.74 7.60
N GLU A 251 14.77 -20.07 7.58
CA GLU A 251 15.94 -20.96 7.61
C GLU A 251 16.82 -20.79 6.37
N GLN A 252 16.21 -20.78 5.18
CA GLN A 252 16.91 -20.51 3.91
C GLN A 252 17.60 -19.13 3.89
N ARG A 253 16.93 -18.12 4.44
CA ARG A 253 17.46 -16.75 4.56
C ARG A 253 18.64 -16.69 5.52
N TYR A 254 18.55 -17.32 6.69
CA TYR A 254 19.64 -17.42 7.64
C TYR A 254 20.90 -18.00 6.98
N ASP A 255 20.76 -19.14 6.29
CA ASP A 255 21.87 -19.80 5.61
C ASP A 255 22.47 -18.93 4.49
N TYR A 256 21.61 -18.24 3.73
CA TYR A 256 22.05 -17.33 2.69
C TYR A 256 22.82 -16.15 3.26
N ILE A 257 22.30 -15.47 4.28
CA ILE A 257 22.95 -14.33 4.92
C ILE A 257 24.32 -14.75 5.46
N LYS A 258 24.38 -15.90 6.15
CA LYS A 258 25.64 -16.44 6.68
C LYS A 258 26.66 -16.68 5.57
N LYS A 259 26.21 -17.27 4.45
CA LYS A 259 27.06 -17.53 3.28
C LYS A 259 27.57 -16.24 2.65
N ILE A 260 26.70 -15.27 2.39
CA ILE A 260 27.11 -14.06 1.69
C ILE A 260 27.99 -13.17 2.55
N THR A 261 27.80 -13.15 3.87
CA THR A 261 28.57 -12.30 4.79
C THR A 261 29.96 -12.83 5.12
N THR A 262 30.29 -14.08 4.76
CA THR A 262 31.61 -14.68 5.01
C THR A 262 32.74 -13.99 4.22
N ASN A 263 32.45 -13.50 3.01
CA ASN A 263 33.43 -12.82 2.13
C ASN A 263 32.89 -11.47 1.61
N TRP A 264 32.00 -10.82 2.38
CA TRP A 264 31.37 -9.58 1.95
C TRP A 264 32.23 -8.37 2.27
N ARG A 265 31.94 -7.25 1.61
CA ARG A 265 32.56 -5.94 1.90
C ARG A 265 32.32 -5.45 3.34
N TYR A 266 31.34 -6.04 4.03
CA TYR A 266 30.90 -5.72 5.37
C TYR A 266 31.07 -6.97 6.22
N SER A 267 31.86 -6.89 7.30
CA SER A 267 32.11 -8.02 8.19
C SER A 267 30.78 -8.57 8.75
N SER A 268 30.64 -9.89 8.82
CA SER A 268 29.56 -10.56 9.56
C SER A 268 29.51 -10.17 11.04
N GLU A 269 30.56 -9.54 11.55
CA GLU A 269 30.65 -9.01 12.92
C GLU A 269 29.94 -7.66 13.09
N LEU A 270 29.46 -7.04 12.01
CA LEU A 270 28.68 -5.81 12.15
C LEU A 270 27.39 -6.09 12.94
N PRO A 271 27.07 -5.26 13.96
CA PRO A 271 25.96 -5.54 14.87
C PRO A 271 24.62 -5.82 14.18
N TYR A 272 24.28 -5.05 13.13
CA TYR A 272 23.02 -5.21 12.42
C TYR A 272 22.93 -6.51 11.60
N ILE A 273 24.06 -7.05 11.12
CA ILE A 273 24.11 -8.34 10.41
C ILE A 273 23.92 -9.48 11.40
N LYS A 274 24.58 -9.42 12.56
CA LYS A 274 24.39 -10.39 13.64
C LYS A 274 22.94 -10.41 14.10
N GLU A 275 22.33 -9.24 14.23
CA GLU A 275 20.92 -9.12 14.60
C GLU A 275 19.97 -9.66 13.54
N ALA A 276 20.29 -9.48 12.25
CA ALA A 276 19.54 -10.11 11.17
C ALA A 276 19.63 -11.64 11.24
N LEU A 277 20.83 -12.20 11.41
CA LEU A 277 21.04 -13.63 11.58
C LEU A 277 20.29 -14.19 12.81
N ASP A 278 20.37 -13.50 13.95
CA ASP A 278 19.68 -13.86 15.17
C ASP A 278 18.15 -13.83 15.00
N SER A 279 17.62 -12.83 14.29
CA SER A 279 16.18 -12.71 13.98
C SER A 279 15.70 -13.82 13.04
N GLU A 280 16.40 -14.07 11.93
CA GLU A 280 16.03 -15.11 10.95
C GLU A 280 16.06 -16.49 11.61
N LYS A 281 17.10 -16.80 12.39
CA LYS A 281 17.17 -18.07 13.13
C LYS A 281 16.05 -18.20 14.17
N ALA A 282 15.75 -17.13 14.90
CA ALA A 282 14.68 -17.14 15.89
C ALA A 282 13.30 -17.40 15.24
N LYS A 283 12.98 -16.69 14.15
CA LYS A 283 11.74 -16.89 13.39
C LYS A 283 11.65 -18.31 12.81
N ALA A 284 12.73 -18.83 12.24
CA ALA A 284 12.79 -20.19 11.72
C ALA A 284 12.48 -21.26 12.80
N MET A 285 12.91 -21.04 14.04
CA MET A 285 12.64 -21.97 15.15
C MET A 285 11.22 -21.82 15.69
N LEU A 286 10.80 -20.59 16.00
CA LEU A 286 9.51 -20.31 16.65
C LEU A 286 8.32 -20.57 15.71
N PHE A 287 8.46 -20.34 14.42
CA PHE A 287 7.36 -20.50 13.47
C PHE A 287 7.08 -21.97 13.10
N LYS A 288 8.00 -22.91 13.38
CA LYS A 288 7.74 -24.35 13.22
C LYS A 288 6.58 -24.80 14.12
N ASN A 289 6.50 -24.26 15.33
CA ASN A 289 5.42 -24.50 16.29
C ASN A 289 5.07 -23.18 16.99
N PRO A 290 4.30 -22.30 16.33
CA PRO A 290 4.04 -20.96 16.85
C PRO A 290 3.17 -21.04 18.11
N SER A 291 3.64 -20.42 19.19
CA SER A 291 2.87 -20.25 20.42
C SER A 291 1.78 -19.17 20.27
N ASP A 292 0.83 -19.14 21.19
CA ASP A 292 -0.20 -18.09 21.22
C ASP A 292 0.39 -16.68 21.27
N GLY A 293 1.52 -16.50 21.97
CA GLY A 293 2.23 -15.22 22.01
C GLY A 293 2.79 -14.81 20.64
N VAL A 294 3.38 -15.76 19.90
CA VAL A 294 3.85 -15.53 18.52
C VAL A 294 2.67 -15.19 17.61
N LEU A 295 1.56 -15.94 17.70
CA LEU A 295 0.36 -15.69 16.89
C LEU A 295 -0.22 -14.30 17.14
N LYS A 296 -0.33 -13.87 18.40
CA LYS A 296 -0.83 -12.53 18.77
C LYS A 296 0.04 -11.41 18.18
N ILE A 297 1.37 -11.55 18.26
CA ILE A 297 2.31 -10.57 17.72
C ILE A 297 2.22 -10.49 16.20
N GLU A 298 2.31 -11.63 15.51
CA GLU A 298 2.24 -11.68 14.03
C GLU A 298 0.87 -11.19 13.54
N MET A 299 -0.20 -11.47 14.28
CA MET A 299 -1.52 -10.98 13.92
C MET A 299 -1.64 -9.45 14.03
N LYS A 300 -1.10 -8.87 15.12
CA LYS A 300 -1.04 -7.40 15.26
C LYS A 300 -0.12 -6.77 14.20
N LYS A 301 0.92 -7.48 13.75
CA LYS A 301 1.78 -7.07 12.63
C LYS A 301 0.98 -6.99 11.32
N LEU A 302 0.29 -8.07 10.95
CA LEU A 302 -0.56 -8.13 9.76
C LEU A 302 -1.63 -7.03 9.77
N GLN A 303 -2.21 -6.76 10.95
CA GLN A 303 -3.18 -5.69 11.14
C GLN A 303 -2.63 -4.33 10.75
N PHE A 304 -1.51 -3.90 11.34
CA PHE A 304 -1.02 -2.55 11.09
C PHE A 304 -0.47 -2.39 9.66
N LEU A 305 0.11 -3.44 9.07
CA LEU A 305 0.54 -3.43 7.68
C LEU A 305 -0.65 -3.22 6.74
N SER A 306 -1.78 -3.87 7.03
CA SER A 306 -3.01 -3.67 6.29
C SER A 306 -3.53 -2.24 6.42
N ASP A 307 -3.58 -1.70 7.64
CA ASP A 307 -4.07 -0.34 7.89
C ASP A 307 -3.15 0.71 7.23
N TYR A 308 -1.83 0.47 7.22
CA TYR A 308 -0.88 1.29 6.47
C TYR A 308 -1.14 1.24 4.96
N ARG A 309 -1.37 0.05 4.38
CA ARG A 309 -1.64 -0.08 2.94
C ARG A 309 -2.90 0.66 2.54
N ASP A 310 -3.94 0.61 3.36
CA ASP A 310 -5.18 1.35 3.12
C ASP A 310 -4.92 2.87 3.15
N ALA A 311 -4.22 3.36 4.18
CA ALA A 311 -3.81 4.76 4.30
C ALA A 311 -2.97 5.24 3.11
N TYR A 312 -1.94 4.49 2.74
CA TYR A 312 -1.08 4.80 1.58
C TYR A 312 -1.88 4.86 0.29
N SER A 313 -2.89 4.00 0.11
CA SER A 313 -3.69 3.98 -1.11
C SER A 313 -4.47 5.27 -1.37
N HIS A 314 -4.68 6.12 -0.35
CA HIS A 314 -5.31 7.44 -0.52
C HIS A 314 -4.39 8.50 -1.10
N VAL A 315 -3.08 8.33 -0.96
CA VAL A 315 -2.05 9.29 -1.36
C VAL A 315 -1.06 8.70 -2.37
N ASP A 316 -1.39 7.54 -2.94
CA ASP A 316 -0.56 6.87 -3.94
C ASP A 316 -0.51 7.73 -5.21
N PRO A 317 0.68 8.27 -5.57
CA PRO A 317 0.82 9.15 -6.74
C PRO A 317 0.53 8.41 -8.05
N ASN A 318 0.55 7.08 -8.06
CA ASN A 318 0.26 6.28 -9.26
C ASN A 318 -1.25 6.12 -9.50
N LEU A 319 -2.10 6.63 -8.60
CA LEU A 319 -3.55 6.50 -8.67
C LEU A 319 -4.18 7.90 -8.78
N PRO A 320 -4.13 8.55 -9.97
CA PRO A 320 -4.64 9.91 -10.14
C PRO A 320 -6.15 9.97 -9.85
N ASN A 321 -6.63 11.15 -9.47
CA ASN A 321 -8.05 11.45 -9.20
C ASN A 321 -8.67 10.75 -7.98
N ARG A 322 -7.86 10.26 -7.02
CA ARG A 322 -8.38 9.75 -5.76
C ARG A 322 -8.83 10.86 -4.81
N ASN A 323 -9.86 10.57 -4.04
CA ASN A 323 -10.23 11.41 -2.91
C ASN A 323 -9.20 11.22 -1.79
N ILE A 324 -8.32 12.22 -1.63
CA ILE A 324 -7.24 12.21 -0.64
C ILE A 324 -7.72 12.60 0.77
N LEU A 325 -8.94 13.14 0.92
CA LEU A 325 -9.45 13.61 2.21
C LEU A 325 -9.43 12.56 3.32
N PRO A 326 -9.71 11.27 3.09
CA PRO A 326 -9.67 10.27 4.16
C PRO A 326 -8.25 9.92 4.62
N ALA A 327 -7.19 10.40 3.95
CA ALA A 327 -5.83 9.99 4.25
C ALA A 327 -5.39 10.31 5.70
N PRO A 328 -5.65 11.50 6.29
CA PRO A 328 -5.18 11.80 7.64
C PRO A 328 -5.77 10.87 8.69
N SER A 329 -7.07 10.58 8.61
CA SER A 329 -7.73 9.65 9.52
C SER A 329 -7.29 8.21 9.30
N ALA A 330 -7.05 7.79 8.05
CA ALA A 330 -6.47 6.47 7.76
C ALA A 330 -5.04 6.32 8.32
N TYR A 331 -4.20 7.36 8.21
CA TYR A 331 -2.85 7.36 8.80
C TYR A 331 -2.88 7.39 10.33
N ILE A 332 -3.84 8.09 10.95
CA ILE A 332 -4.08 8.00 12.41
C ILE A 332 -4.44 6.56 12.82
N CYS A 333 -5.29 5.89 12.04
CA CYS A 333 -5.64 4.48 12.29
C CYS A 333 -4.40 3.58 12.19
N SER A 334 -3.58 3.75 11.15
CA SER A 334 -2.33 2.99 11.00
C SER A 334 -1.35 3.24 12.14
N LEU A 335 -1.17 4.50 12.56
CA LEU A 335 -0.34 4.88 13.70
C LEU A 335 -0.85 4.25 15.01
N SER A 336 -2.17 4.18 15.18
CA SER A 336 -2.78 3.51 16.32
C SER A 336 -2.53 2.00 16.30
N SER A 337 -2.67 1.34 15.15
CA SER A 337 -2.45 -0.10 15.02
C SER A 337 -0.99 -0.51 15.23
N VAL A 338 0.00 0.29 14.79
CA VAL A 338 1.42 -0.02 15.10
C VAL A 338 1.72 0.16 16.59
N GLN A 339 1.08 1.13 17.27
CA GLN A 339 1.20 1.26 18.72
C GLN A 339 0.61 0.06 19.46
N ASP A 340 -0.49 -0.49 18.94
CA ASP A 340 -1.10 -1.72 19.43
C ASP A 340 -0.18 -2.93 19.29
N PHE A 341 0.53 -3.04 18.16
CA PHE A 341 1.58 -4.01 17.96
C PHE A 341 2.73 -3.85 18.96
N ARG A 342 3.27 -2.63 19.13
CA ARG A 342 4.34 -2.34 20.11
C ARG A 342 3.94 -2.72 21.52
N LYS A 343 2.69 -2.45 21.90
CA LYS A 343 2.13 -2.82 23.20
C LYS A 343 2.05 -4.33 23.39
N GLU A 344 1.56 -5.07 22.40
CA GLU A 344 1.50 -6.53 22.47
C GLU A 344 2.90 -7.14 22.57
N VAL A 345 3.87 -6.63 21.80
CA VAL A 345 5.29 -7.04 21.92
C VAL A 345 5.82 -6.80 23.34
N SER A 346 5.58 -5.61 23.91
CA SER A 346 6.01 -5.30 25.29
C SER A 346 5.36 -6.20 26.33
N LYS A 347 4.07 -6.53 26.15
CA LYS A 347 3.32 -7.45 27.02
C LYS A 347 3.85 -8.88 26.96
N GLN A 348 4.22 -9.35 25.76
CA GLN A 348 4.72 -10.71 25.56
C GLN A 348 6.19 -10.86 25.97
N SER A 349 6.99 -9.78 25.93
CA SER A 349 8.44 -9.81 26.20
C SER A 349 8.86 -10.56 27.48
N PRO A 350 8.21 -10.39 28.65
CA PRO A 350 8.59 -11.14 29.85
C PRO A 350 8.35 -12.65 29.76
N LEU A 351 7.49 -13.10 28.84
CA LEU A 351 7.13 -14.52 28.67
C LEU A 351 8.08 -15.25 27.71
N PHE A 352 8.92 -14.51 26.97
CA PHE A 352 9.85 -15.05 25.98
C PHE A 352 11.23 -15.23 26.63
N VAL A 353 11.46 -16.41 27.23
CA VAL A 353 12.58 -16.65 28.16
C VAL A 353 13.84 -17.24 27.53
N ASP A 354 13.71 -18.15 26.56
CA ASP A 354 14.86 -18.76 25.89
C ASP A 354 15.53 -17.80 24.90
N GLN A 355 16.76 -18.12 24.48
CA GLN A 355 17.55 -17.21 23.65
C GLN A 355 16.91 -16.92 22.28
N HIS A 356 16.26 -17.90 21.66
CA HIS A 356 15.59 -17.69 20.37
C HIS A 356 14.34 -16.84 20.55
N ALA A 357 13.54 -17.12 21.58
CA ALA A 357 12.40 -16.29 21.96
C ALA A 357 12.80 -14.83 22.23
N LYS A 358 13.90 -14.60 22.98
CA LYS A 358 14.44 -13.27 23.25
C LYS A 358 14.90 -12.55 21.97
N ASN A 359 15.56 -13.25 21.06
CA ASN A 359 16.00 -12.67 19.79
C ASN A 359 14.80 -12.30 18.90
N TYR A 360 13.76 -13.15 18.86
CA TYR A 360 12.52 -12.85 18.15
C TYR A 360 11.84 -11.61 18.71
N ILE A 361 11.59 -11.55 20.02
CA ILE A 361 10.85 -10.42 20.60
C ILE A 361 11.62 -9.10 20.43
N LYS A 362 12.95 -9.12 20.60
CA LYS A 362 13.81 -7.96 20.33
C LYS A 362 13.71 -7.49 18.87
N SER A 363 13.62 -8.43 17.93
CA SER A 363 13.43 -8.09 16.51
C SER A 363 12.05 -7.49 16.24
N MET A 364 11.01 -7.97 16.92
CA MET A 364 9.65 -7.42 16.81
C MET A 364 9.52 -6.03 17.43
N GLU A 365 10.20 -5.78 18.55
CA GLU A 365 10.25 -4.46 19.20
C GLU A 365 10.83 -3.40 18.25
N ARG A 366 11.99 -3.67 17.68
CA ARG A 366 12.63 -2.78 16.71
C ARG A 366 11.84 -2.58 15.44
N TYR A 367 11.19 -3.63 14.97
CA TYR A 367 10.29 -3.55 13.82
C TYR A 367 9.12 -2.61 14.12
N GLY A 368 8.54 -2.69 15.32
CA GLY A 368 7.48 -1.80 15.78
C GLY A 368 7.93 -0.35 15.91
N ASP A 369 9.11 -0.12 16.48
CA ASP A 369 9.69 1.23 16.60
C ASP A 369 10.02 1.85 15.24
N TYR A 370 10.57 1.06 14.31
CA TYR A 370 10.81 1.48 12.93
C TYR A 370 9.52 1.95 12.26
N TRP A 371 8.47 1.12 12.31
CA TRP A 371 7.19 1.47 11.70
C TRP A 371 6.49 2.63 12.39
N TYR A 372 6.56 2.71 13.72
CA TYR A 372 6.00 3.83 14.48
C TYR A 372 6.66 5.15 14.09
N ASN A 373 7.99 5.20 14.00
CA ASN A 373 8.70 6.41 13.59
C ASN A 373 8.32 6.86 12.17
N ASN A 374 8.24 5.91 11.23
CA ASN A 374 7.81 6.20 9.86
C ASN A 374 6.35 6.68 9.82
N LEU A 375 5.43 5.96 10.47
CA LEU A 375 4.01 6.31 10.49
C LEU A 375 3.75 7.65 11.19
N LYS A 376 4.48 7.96 12.27
CA LYS A 376 4.42 9.27 12.94
C LYS A 376 4.74 10.40 11.96
N ASN A 377 5.80 10.24 11.15
CA ASN A 377 6.20 11.21 10.15
C ASN A 377 5.19 11.29 9.00
N TYR A 378 4.82 10.14 8.41
CA TYR A 378 3.86 10.09 7.30
C TYR A 378 2.50 10.68 7.68
N THR A 379 2.04 10.46 8.92
CA THR A 379 0.78 11.03 9.42
C THR A 379 0.83 12.55 9.45
N ASN A 380 1.93 13.14 9.95
CA ASN A 380 2.13 14.59 9.95
C ASN A 380 2.21 15.16 8.53
N ASP A 381 3.08 14.57 7.70
CA ASP A 381 3.34 15.06 6.35
C ASP A 381 2.08 15.01 5.49
N THR A 382 1.30 13.94 5.60
CA THR A 382 0.03 13.77 4.89
C THR A 382 -1.02 14.79 5.32
N PHE A 383 -1.19 15.00 6.62
CA PHE A 383 -2.14 15.99 7.11
C PHE A 383 -1.75 17.41 6.68
N ASP A 384 -0.48 17.78 6.86
CA ASP A 384 0.01 19.10 6.48
C ASP A 384 -0.08 19.30 4.96
N TYR A 385 0.18 18.26 4.16
CA TYR A 385 -0.03 18.26 2.71
C TYR A 385 -1.49 18.56 2.35
N ILE A 386 -2.43 17.83 2.94
CA ILE A 386 -3.87 18.02 2.68
C ILE A 386 -4.30 19.42 3.10
N MET A 387 -3.85 19.91 4.24
CA MET A 387 -4.17 21.28 4.67
C MET A 387 -3.60 22.35 3.72
N ARG A 388 -2.40 22.15 3.17
CA ARG A 388 -1.84 23.03 2.11
C ARG A 388 -2.65 22.95 0.82
N ALA A 389 -2.99 21.74 0.39
CA ALA A 389 -3.75 21.48 -0.82
C ALA A 389 -5.16 22.09 -0.76
N VAL A 390 -5.83 21.94 0.39
CA VAL A 390 -7.12 22.56 0.67
C VAL A 390 -7.01 24.09 0.62
N LYS A 391 -5.96 24.68 1.19
CA LYS A 391 -5.73 26.14 1.19
C LYS A 391 -5.18 26.70 -0.14
N LYS A 392 -4.84 25.85 -1.12
CA LYS A 392 -4.08 26.21 -2.34
C LYS A 392 -2.73 26.87 -2.04
N GLN A 393 -2.05 26.42 -0.98
CA GLN A 393 -0.76 26.92 -0.50
C GLN A 393 0.33 25.86 -0.68
N TYR A 394 0.41 25.30 -1.89
CA TYR A 394 1.41 24.28 -2.24
C TYR A 394 2.83 24.84 -2.13
N LYS A 395 3.77 24.01 -1.65
CA LYS A 395 5.20 24.29 -1.75
C LYS A 395 5.66 24.15 -3.20
N SER A 396 6.79 24.78 -3.54
CA SER A 396 7.43 24.59 -4.84
C SER A 396 7.71 23.10 -5.09
N GLY A 397 7.34 22.60 -6.26
CA GLY A 397 7.52 21.18 -6.64
C GLY A 397 6.47 20.20 -6.09
N GLU A 398 5.48 20.64 -5.30
CA GLU A 398 4.39 19.75 -4.86
C GLU A 398 3.40 19.45 -5.99
N GLU A 399 3.05 18.17 -6.12
CA GLU A 399 2.02 17.72 -7.03
C GLU A 399 0.63 18.24 -6.61
N ARG A 400 -0.10 18.79 -7.58
CA ARG A 400 -1.42 19.37 -7.36
C ARG A 400 -2.47 18.29 -7.53
N HIS A 401 -3.09 17.90 -6.42
CA HIS A 401 -4.22 16.98 -6.45
C HIS A 401 -5.53 17.76 -6.67
N GLU A 402 -6.34 17.29 -7.60
CA GLU A 402 -7.71 17.77 -7.77
C GLU A 402 -8.63 17.09 -6.77
N PHE A 403 -9.27 17.90 -5.91
CA PHE A 403 -10.27 17.39 -4.98
C PHE A 403 -11.60 17.18 -5.72
N TYR A 404 -11.96 15.93 -5.97
CA TYR A 404 -13.31 15.60 -6.40
C TYR A 404 -14.24 15.61 -5.19
N ILE A 405 -15.14 16.59 -5.15
CA ILE A 405 -16.23 16.64 -4.17
C ILE A 405 -17.36 15.76 -4.70
N ASN A 406 -17.23 14.45 -4.61
CA ASN A 406 -18.36 13.57 -4.89
C ASN A 406 -19.25 13.51 -3.64
N GLU A 407 -20.38 14.21 -3.66
CA GLU A 407 -21.38 14.14 -2.58
C GLU A 407 -21.98 12.74 -2.41
N ARG A 408 -21.86 11.88 -3.45
CA ARG A 408 -22.25 10.47 -3.44
C ARG A 408 -21.10 9.50 -3.15
N ASN A 409 -19.87 9.97 -2.97
CA ASN A 409 -18.75 9.06 -2.76
C ASN A 409 -17.60 9.64 -1.89
N PRO A 410 -17.84 10.07 -0.63
CA PRO A 410 -17.06 9.39 0.40
C PRO A 410 -17.43 7.92 0.21
N ARG A 411 -16.50 7.03 -0.16
CA ARG A 411 -16.80 5.60 -0.06
C ARG A 411 -17.50 5.41 1.25
N VAL A 412 -18.71 4.89 1.18
CA VAL A 412 -19.53 4.41 2.29
C VAL A 412 -18.58 4.02 3.42
N PHE A 413 -18.36 4.96 4.34
CA PHE A 413 -17.68 4.72 5.60
C PHE A 413 -18.75 4.14 6.55
N GLU A 414 -19.55 3.20 6.02
CA GLU A 414 -20.28 2.22 6.80
C GLU A 414 -19.34 1.02 6.85
N PRO A 415 -18.34 1.12 7.74
CA PRO A 415 -18.55 0.52 9.04
C PRO A 415 -17.99 1.38 10.19
N ASN A 416 -18.44 2.63 10.38
CA ASN A 416 -17.94 3.44 11.52
C ASN A 416 -19.00 4.33 12.19
N ARG A 417 -20.26 3.91 12.22
CA ARG A 417 -21.35 4.69 12.82
C ARG A 417 -21.46 4.64 14.35
N ASP A 418 -20.52 4.03 15.09
CA ASP A 418 -20.82 3.73 16.51
C ASP A 418 -19.63 3.40 17.45
N LEU A 419 -18.50 4.09 17.33
CA LEU A 419 -17.22 3.55 17.85
C LEU A 419 -16.58 4.33 18.99
N LEU A 420 -16.96 5.60 19.15
CA LEU A 420 -16.57 6.38 20.33
C LEU A 420 -17.71 6.44 21.36
N ALA A 421 -18.96 6.21 20.96
CA ALA A 421 -20.13 6.15 21.84
C ALA A 421 -20.05 5.01 22.88
N LYS A 422 -19.27 3.95 22.60
CA LYS A 422 -19.13 2.75 23.47
C LYS A 422 -17.84 2.70 24.28
N MET A 423 -17.03 3.77 24.32
CA MET A 423 -15.78 3.78 25.07
C MET A 423 -16.01 3.99 26.58
N PRO A 424 -15.62 3.05 27.46
CA PRO A 424 -15.60 3.29 28.90
C PRO A 424 -14.66 4.46 29.21
N SER A 425 -14.97 5.25 30.24
CA SER A 425 -14.18 6.43 30.64
C SER A 425 -12.68 6.14 30.86
N SER A 426 -12.33 4.92 31.24
CA SER A 426 -10.94 4.43 31.40
C SER A 426 -10.20 4.17 30.08
N TYR A 427 -10.84 4.36 28.93
CA TYR A 427 -10.32 4.11 27.59
C TYR A 427 -10.09 5.42 26.82
N ARG A 428 -10.48 6.57 27.41
CA ARG A 428 -10.10 7.88 26.91
C ARG A 428 -8.60 8.07 27.15
N PRO A 429 -7.84 8.64 26.19
CA PRO A 429 -6.44 8.98 26.44
C PRO A 429 -6.34 9.78 27.74
N PHE A 430 -5.48 9.32 28.64
CA PHE A 430 -5.17 10.06 29.86
C PHE A 430 -4.23 11.19 29.43
N TYR A 431 -4.81 12.33 29.06
CA TYR A 431 -4.05 13.56 28.96
C TYR A 431 -3.68 13.95 30.40
N GLU A 432 -2.40 14.21 30.67
CA GLU A 432 -2.00 14.76 31.97
C GLU A 432 -2.91 15.93 32.31
N ARG A 433 -3.36 16.03 33.57
CA ARG A 433 -4.43 16.92 34.04
C ARG A 433 -4.20 18.43 33.84
N ASN A 434 -3.17 18.82 33.10
CA ASN A 434 -2.86 20.19 32.69
C ASN A 434 -2.84 20.38 31.15
N PHE A 435 -3.16 19.36 30.37
CA PHE A 435 -3.58 19.54 28.99
C PHE A 435 -5.09 19.80 29.01
N ASP A 436 -5.45 21.06 29.23
CA ASP A 436 -6.70 21.58 28.70
C ASP A 436 -6.71 21.23 27.21
N ILE A 437 -7.45 20.18 26.83
CA ILE A 437 -7.97 20.09 25.47
C ILE A 437 -8.65 21.45 25.27
N PRO A 438 -8.30 22.26 24.26
CA PRO A 438 -9.05 23.47 23.96
C PRO A 438 -10.42 23.09 23.37
N ILE A 439 -11.24 22.36 24.15
CA ILE A 439 -12.70 22.50 24.13
C ILE A 439 -13.04 23.92 24.62
N ALA A 440 -12.17 24.54 25.44
CA ALA A 440 -12.24 25.94 25.84
C ALA A 440 -11.46 26.86 24.87
N GLY A 441 -11.93 26.96 23.63
CA GLY A 441 -11.29 27.80 22.62
C GLY A 441 -12.19 28.11 21.43
N VAL A 442 -13.47 28.35 21.71
CA VAL A 442 -14.60 28.53 20.78
C VAL A 442 -15.09 27.22 20.15
N ARG A 443 -16.10 26.63 20.80
CA ARG A 443 -17.10 25.72 20.23
C ARG A 443 -17.34 26.05 18.75
N ILE A 444 -16.78 25.23 17.86
CA ILE A 444 -16.77 25.50 16.41
C ILE A 444 -18.19 25.58 15.84
N GLU A 445 -19.15 24.92 16.50
CA GLU A 445 -20.58 25.05 16.24
C GLU A 445 -21.08 26.49 16.32
N TYR A 446 -20.56 27.33 17.22
CA TYR A 446 -20.95 28.75 17.29
C TYR A 446 -20.40 29.57 16.12
N ARG A 447 -19.22 29.19 15.58
CA ARG A 447 -18.67 29.83 14.38
C ARG A 447 -19.54 29.52 13.16
N TYR A 448 -19.97 28.27 13.02
CA TYR A 448 -20.94 27.88 12.01
C TYR A 448 -22.26 28.62 12.20
N GLU A 449 -22.85 28.57 13.39
CA GLU A 449 -24.16 29.17 13.71
C GLU A 449 -24.17 30.67 13.43
N GLY A 450 -23.23 31.43 14.01
CA GLY A 450 -23.14 32.87 13.78
C GLY A 450 -22.89 33.26 12.31
N THR A 451 -22.16 32.42 11.57
CA THR A 451 -21.95 32.64 10.12
C THR A 451 -23.23 32.36 9.33
N ILE A 452 -23.89 31.23 9.59
CA ILE A 452 -25.13 30.83 8.91
C ILE A 452 -26.22 31.87 9.15
N ASP A 453 -26.38 32.34 10.39
CA ASP A 453 -27.39 33.33 10.74
C ASP A 453 -27.12 34.67 10.06
N SER A 454 -25.85 35.12 10.05
CA SER A 454 -25.44 36.33 9.33
C SER A 454 -25.73 36.23 7.82
N LEU A 455 -25.48 35.07 7.21
CA LEU A 455 -25.70 34.86 5.78
C LEU A 455 -27.19 34.77 5.42
N LYS A 456 -28.03 34.22 6.31
CA LYS A 456 -29.49 34.23 6.13
C LYS A 456 -30.07 35.65 6.23
N GLN A 457 -29.55 36.47 7.13
CA GLN A 457 -29.97 37.87 7.30
C GLN A 457 -29.60 38.76 6.11
N ALA A 458 -28.56 38.40 5.35
CA ALA A 458 -28.14 39.12 4.15
C ALA A 458 -29.14 39.04 2.97
N LYS A 459 -30.30 38.39 3.14
CA LYS A 459 -31.39 38.29 2.14
C LYS A 459 -30.89 37.84 0.75
N LEU A 460 -30.06 36.81 0.70
CA LEU A 460 -29.47 36.29 -0.54
C LEU A 460 -30.51 35.43 -1.30
N TYR A 461 -30.92 35.87 -2.49
CA TYR A 461 -31.99 35.22 -3.28
C TYR A 461 -31.50 34.19 -4.29
N ASP A 462 -30.19 34.11 -4.53
CA ASP A 462 -29.62 33.13 -5.46
C ASP A 462 -29.69 31.69 -4.89
N LEU A 463 -30.29 30.78 -5.66
CA LEU A 463 -30.48 29.37 -5.29
C LEU A 463 -29.17 28.67 -4.94
N LYS A 464 -28.07 28.99 -5.65
CA LYS A 464 -26.77 28.34 -5.41
C LYS A 464 -26.17 28.75 -4.06
N THR A 465 -26.33 30.01 -3.68
CA THR A 465 -25.98 30.52 -2.36
C THR A 465 -26.79 29.87 -1.25
N GLN A 466 -28.12 29.80 -1.42
CA GLN A 466 -29.01 29.15 -0.46
C GLN A 466 -28.63 27.67 -0.28
N HIS A 467 -28.25 27.00 -1.36
CA HIS A 467 -27.75 25.63 -1.33
C HIS A 467 -26.43 25.49 -0.54
N HIS A 468 -25.49 26.43 -0.68
CA HIS A 468 -24.26 26.44 0.14
C HIS A 468 -24.56 26.69 1.63
N ILE A 469 -25.49 27.60 1.96
CA ILE A 469 -25.91 27.84 3.36
C ILE A 469 -26.60 26.60 3.94
N TYR A 470 -27.42 25.91 3.16
CA TYR A 470 -28.04 24.64 3.55
C TYR A 470 -26.99 23.58 3.87
N LYS A 471 -25.95 23.43 3.03
CA LYS A 471 -24.82 22.52 3.29
C LYS A 471 -24.10 22.84 4.59
N LEU A 472 -23.81 24.12 4.86
CA LEU A 472 -23.23 24.55 6.13
C LEU A 472 -24.15 24.26 7.32
N SER A 473 -25.46 24.43 7.16
CA SER A 473 -26.45 24.11 8.20
C SER A 473 -26.48 22.62 8.53
N ARG A 474 -26.34 21.75 7.51
CA ARG A 474 -26.20 20.31 7.71
C ARG A 474 -24.91 19.96 8.45
N ILE A 475 -23.78 20.55 8.05
CA ILE A 475 -22.49 20.39 8.73
C ILE A 475 -22.60 20.82 10.20
N LEU A 476 -23.26 21.94 10.50
CA LEU A 476 -23.49 22.39 11.87
C LEU A 476 -24.27 21.34 12.68
N LYS A 477 -25.33 20.77 12.11
CA LYS A 477 -26.12 19.72 12.76
C LYS A 477 -25.26 18.49 13.09
N GLU A 478 -24.50 18.00 12.11
CA GLU A 478 -23.60 16.85 12.28
C GLU A 478 -22.47 17.16 13.29
N THR A 479 -21.94 18.39 13.27
CA THR A 479 -20.92 18.87 14.24
C THR A 479 -21.47 18.84 15.67
N LYS A 480 -22.67 19.39 15.91
CA LYS A 480 -23.31 19.37 17.24
C LYS A 480 -23.51 17.93 17.71
N GLN A 481 -23.95 17.04 16.82
CA GLN A 481 -24.11 15.62 17.12
C GLN A 481 -22.77 14.98 17.53
N PHE A 482 -21.73 15.07 16.69
CA PHE A 482 -20.44 14.44 16.97
C PHE A 482 -19.75 15.00 18.22
N ILE A 483 -19.94 16.28 18.55
CA ILE A 483 -19.45 16.86 19.81
C ILE A 483 -20.17 16.23 21.01
N ASN A 484 -21.49 16.13 20.96
CA ASN A 484 -22.29 15.53 22.04
C ASN A 484 -21.94 14.05 22.25
N ASP A 485 -21.79 13.33 21.15
CA ASP A 485 -21.48 11.90 21.13
C ASP A 485 -19.98 11.61 21.37
N LYS A 486 -19.15 12.66 21.48
CA LYS A 486 -17.69 12.60 21.66
C LYS A 486 -16.97 11.84 20.54
N GLU A 487 -17.45 12.00 19.31
CA GLU A 487 -16.94 11.33 18.12
C GLU A 487 -15.84 12.16 17.41
N TYR A 488 -14.70 12.35 18.08
CA TYR A 488 -13.64 13.27 17.62
C TYR A 488 -13.04 12.97 16.23
N LEU A 489 -13.02 11.71 15.80
CA LEU A 489 -12.56 11.33 14.46
C LEU A 489 -13.58 11.67 13.38
N ASN A 490 -14.87 11.45 13.66
CA ASN A 490 -15.95 11.88 12.78
C ASN A 490 -15.98 13.40 12.68
N LEU A 491 -15.70 14.08 13.79
CA LEU A 491 -15.55 15.53 13.84
C LEU A 491 -14.34 16.04 13.04
N LEU A 492 -13.20 15.33 13.05
CA LEU A 492 -12.03 15.64 12.21
C LEU A 492 -12.35 15.47 10.72
N ASN A 493 -12.90 14.31 10.33
CA ASN A 493 -13.30 14.05 8.94
C ASN A 493 -14.33 15.08 8.45
N LEU A 494 -15.32 15.40 9.29
CA LEU A 494 -16.33 16.41 8.99
C LEU A 494 -15.70 17.80 8.86
N SER A 495 -14.76 18.17 9.73
CA SER A 495 -14.10 19.48 9.67
C SER A 495 -13.22 19.62 8.42
N GLU A 496 -12.52 18.57 8.00
CA GLU A 496 -11.77 18.53 6.73
C GLU A 496 -12.68 18.72 5.51
N LEU A 497 -13.81 18.01 5.46
CA LEU A 497 -14.84 18.19 4.44
C LEU A 497 -15.42 19.62 4.46
N SER A 498 -15.62 20.16 5.66
CA SER A 498 -16.19 21.49 5.84
C SER A 498 -15.28 22.57 5.26
N ILE A 499 -13.96 22.46 5.45
CA ILE A 499 -13.01 23.41 4.84
C ILE A 499 -13.15 23.44 3.32
N LEU A 500 -13.32 22.27 2.67
CA LEU A 500 -13.56 22.21 1.22
C LEU A 500 -14.86 22.88 0.80
N LYS A 501 -15.96 22.61 1.52
CA LYS A 501 -17.28 23.19 1.21
C LYS A 501 -17.29 24.71 1.42
N ILE A 502 -16.63 25.20 2.47
CA ILE A 502 -16.45 26.63 2.71
C ILE A 502 -15.59 27.24 1.60
N ARG A 503 -14.53 26.57 1.15
CA ARG A 503 -13.69 27.04 0.02
C ARG A 503 -14.46 27.13 -1.29
N GLU A 504 -15.30 26.14 -1.58
CA GLU A 504 -16.18 26.13 -2.74
C GLU A 504 -17.11 27.34 -2.71
N PHE A 505 -17.77 27.56 -1.58
CA PHE A 505 -18.67 28.70 -1.39
C PHE A 505 -17.92 30.04 -1.50
N ARG A 506 -16.75 30.15 -0.87
CA ARG A 506 -15.85 31.32 -0.97
C ARG A 506 -15.53 31.65 -2.42
N SER A 507 -15.17 30.63 -3.22
CA SER A 507 -14.82 30.82 -4.63
C SER A 507 -16.04 31.29 -5.42
N TYR A 508 -17.19 30.67 -5.19
CA TYR A 508 -18.45 31.08 -5.80
C TYR A 508 -18.81 32.53 -5.48
N SER A 509 -18.81 32.92 -4.20
CA SER A 509 -19.15 34.28 -3.77
C SER A 509 -18.19 35.34 -4.34
N LYS A 510 -16.89 35.02 -4.46
CA LYS A 510 -15.90 35.94 -5.07
C LYS A 510 -16.19 36.23 -6.54
N HIS A 511 -16.67 35.24 -7.29
CA HIS A 511 -16.94 35.40 -8.71
C HIS A 511 -18.33 35.98 -8.99
N ASN A 512 -19.35 35.63 -8.18
CA ASN A 512 -20.75 35.85 -8.55
C ASN A 512 -21.49 36.86 -7.66
N GLN A 513 -21.08 37.05 -6.40
CA GLN A 513 -21.78 37.96 -5.47
C GLN A 513 -20.99 39.24 -5.23
N LYS A 514 -19.67 39.11 -5.05
CA LYS A 514 -18.74 40.22 -4.71
C LYS A 514 -19.13 41.06 -3.48
N ASP A 515 -20.12 40.64 -2.69
CA ASP A 515 -20.54 41.29 -1.46
C ASP A 515 -19.44 41.17 -0.39
N PRO A 516 -18.86 42.30 0.08
CA PRO A 516 -17.78 42.29 1.06
C PRO A 516 -18.19 41.67 2.41
N PHE A 517 -19.43 41.83 2.85
CA PHE A 517 -19.93 41.26 4.09
C PHE A 517 -19.99 39.73 4.00
N VAL A 518 -20.57 39.20 2.92
CA VAL A 518 -20.64 37.75 2.68
C VAL A 518 -19.24 37.14 2.58
N LEU A 519 -18.35 37.78 1.81
CA LEU A 519 -16.98 37.34 1.66
C LEU A 519 -16.22 37.32 2.99
N ASN A 520 -16.36 38.37 3.81
CA ASN A 520 -15.70 38.45 5.11
C ASN A 520 -16.18 37.36 6.07
N ARG A 521 -17.49 37.06 6.08
CA ARG A 521 -18.07 35.99 6.92
C ARG A 521 -17.54 34.61 6.51
N ILE A 522 -17.56 34.30 5.21
CA ILE A 522 -17.05 33.03 4.69
C ILE A 522 -15.54 32.91 4.93
N ASP A 523 -14.76 33.98 4.72
CA ASP A 523 -13.32 33.98 4.95
C ASP A 523 -12.96 33.80 6.44
N SER A 524 -13.74 34.38 7.35
CA SER A 524 -13.57 34.17 8.80
C SER A 524 -13.85 32.72 9.17
N LEU A 525 -14.98 32.16 8.73
CA LEU A 525 -15.33 30.77 9.00
C LEU A 525 -14.27 29.81 8.44
N PHE A 526 -13.74 30.08 7.24
CA PHE A 526 -12.67 29.28 6.64
C PHE A 526 -11.42 29.23 7.53
N ARG A 527 -11.00 30.38 8.08
CA ARG A 527 -9.84 30.45 8.99
C ARG A 527 -10.10 29.71 10.30
N ASP A 528 -11.27 29.89 10.89
CA ASP A 528 -11.65 29.29 12.16
C ASP A 528 -11.74 27.76 12.05
N VAL A 529 -12.43 27.24 11.03
CA VAL A 529 -12.54 25.79 10.80
C VAL A 529 -11.17 25.19 10.45
N SER A 530 -10.33 25.89 9.70
CA SER A 530 -8.96 25.43 9.41
C SER A 530 -8.11 25.31 10.67
N ARG A 531 -8.19 26.29 11.59
CA ARG A 531 -7.48 26.27 12.87
C ARG A 531 -8.00 25.17 13.77
N TYR A 532 -9.32 25.05 13.86
CA TYR A 532 -9.98 24.00 14.63
C TYR A 532 -9.55 22.60 14.17
N THR A 533 -9.59 22.35 12.86
CA THR A 533 -9.18 21.07 12.26
C THR A 533 -7.73 20.73 12.61
N HIS A 534 -6.82 21.70 12.49
CA HIS A 534 -5.41 21.52 12.84
C HIS A 534 -5.23 21.16 14.33
N ASN A 535 -5.89 21.91 15.22
CA ASN A 535 -5.79 21.65 16.66
C ASN A 535 -6.37 20.28 17.02
N LEU A 536 -7.55 19.94 16.47
CA LEU A 536 -8.20 18.64 16.68
C LEU A 536 -7.29 17.49 16.23
N PHE A 537 -6.69 17.59 15.05
CA PHE A 537 -5.72 16.61 14.56
C PHE A 537 -4.53 16.46 15.52
N LYS A 538 -3.91 17.57 15.95
CA LYS A 538 -2.75 17.53 16.87
C LYS A 538 -3.08 16.92 18.22
N ILE A 539 -4.29 17.14 18.73
CA ILE A 539 -4.77 16.53 19.99
C ILE A 539 -4.90 15.01 19.81
N ILE A 540 -5.63 14.57 18.77
CA ILE A 540 -5.84 13.15 18.45
C ILE A 540 -4.49 12.44 18.27
N GLN A 541 -3.61 13.03 17.47
CA GLN A 541 -2.28 12.49 17.18
C GLN A 541 -1.37 12.50 18.40
N GLY A 542 -1.40 13.55 19.23
CA GLY A 542 -0.59 13.66 20.44
C GLY A 542 -0.84 12.52 21.43
N GLY A 543 -2.08 12.07 21.55
CA GLY A 543 -2.44 10.88 22.34
C GLY A 543 -1.81 9.58 21.81
N LEU A 544 -1.42 9.53 20.54
CA LEU A 544 -0.79 8.38 19.90
C LEU A 544 0.74 8.49 19.83
N GLN A 545 1.33 9.63 20.19
CA GLN A 545 2.78 9.87 20.13
C GLN A 545 3.53 9.45 21.41
N GLN A 546 3.08 8.36 22.05
CA GLN A 546 3.74 7.81 23.23
C GLN A 546 4.98 6.99 22.83
N GLU A 547 6.15 7.39 23.33
CA GLU A 547 7.41 6.68 23.07
C GLU A 547 7.47 5.36 23.85
N ASN A 548 7.00 5.35 25.10
CA ASN A 548 6.99 4.15 25.93
C ASN A 548 5.81 3.25 25.58
N ALA A 549 6.11 2.03 25.09
CA ALA A 549 5.11 1.05 24.70
C ALA A 549 4.15 0.62 25.82
N LYS A 550 4.59 0.69 27.08
CA LYS A 550 3.77 0.33 28.26
C LYS A 550 2.75 1.40 28.62
N SER A 551 3.02 2.65 28.26
CA SER A 551 2.13 3.80 28.50
C SER A 551 1.07 3.97 27.42
N ILE A 552 1.09 3.11 26.39
CA ILE A 552 0.16 3.18 25.26
C ILE A 552 -1.26 2.82 25.70
N ILE A 553 -2.17 3.78 25.61
CA ILE A 553 -3.62 3.56 25.66
C ILE A 553 -4.15 3.64 24.22
N VAL A 554 -3.95 2.59 23.43
CA VAL A 554 -4.61 2.44 22.13
C VAL A 554 -5.96 1.81 22.39
N LYS A 555 -6.99 2.64 22.49
CA LYS A 555 -8.38 2.19 22.54
C LYS A 555 -9.21 3.18 21.74
N GLY A 556 -10.22 2.72 21.00
CA GLY A 556 -11.13 3.58 20.23
C GLY A 556 -10.86 3.68 18.73
N TYR A 557 -9.72 3.19 18.25
CA TYR A 557 -9.38 3.13 16.81
C TYR A 557 -9.52 1.73 16.22
N GLU A 558 -9.74 0.72 17.07
CA GLU A 558 -9.84 -0.68 16.63
C GLU A 558 -10.95 -0.88 15.61
N GLU A 559 -11.96 -0.04 15.71
CA GLU A 559 -13.18 -0.11 14.95
C GLU A 559 -13.06 0.57 13.58
N MET A 560 -12.09 1.48 13.41
CA MET A 560 -11.69 2.02 12.10
C MET A 560 -10.87 1.04 11.28
N ARG A 561 -10.37 -0.03 11.89
CA ARG A 561 -9.56 -1.02 11.20
C ARG A 561 -10.44 -1.72 10.18
N LYS A 562 -9.99 -1.67 8.92
CA LYS A 562 -10.65 -2.35 7.81
C LYS A 562 -10.79 -3.85 8.09
N PHE A 563 -9.75 -4.41 8.70
CA PHE A 563 -9.66 -5.79 9.14
C PHE A 563 -9.65 -5.81 10.67
N LYS A 564 -10.31 -6.77 11.31
CA LYS A 564 -10.09 -7.05 12.74
C LYS A 564 -9.80 -8.53 12.90
N TYR A 565 -8.57 -8.83 13.22
CA TYR A 565 -8.23 -10.19 13.59
C TYR A 565 -8.62 -10.46 15.04
N LYS A 566 -9.68 -11.26 15.20
CA LYS A 566 -9.95 -11.99 16.43
C LYS A 566 -9.51 -13.43 16.18
N ILE A 567 -8.43 -13.84 16.84
CA ILE A 567 -8.06 -15.24 17.03
C ILE A 567 -8.52 -15.65 18.41
#